data_AF-A0A355XSQ6-F1
#
_entry.id   AF-A0A355XSQ6-F1
#
_cell.length_a   1.000
_cell.length_b   1.000
_cell.length_c   1.000
_cell.angle_alpha   90.00
_cell.angle_beta   90.00
_cell.angle_gamma   90.00
#
_symmetry.space_group_name_H-M   'P 1'
#
loop_
_entity.id
_entity.type
_entity.pdbx_description
1 polymer ?
#
loop_
_entity_poly.entity_id
_entity_poly.type
_entity_poly.pdbx_seq_one_letter_code
_entity_poly.pdbx_strand_id
1 'polypeptide(L)' 'MTDNQISQDAKDKKVVIELQNVKRDFLVGDETVHALRGVSFKIYEGEFVTIMG' A
#
# COMPACT_ATOMS: atom_id res chain seq x y z
N MET A 1 -41.62 -4.26 0.07
CA MET A 1 -40.53 -3.48 -0.53
C MET A 1 -39.28 -3.86 0.24
N THR A 2 -38.35 -4.56 -0.41
CA THR A 2 -37.17 -5.16 0.22
C THR A 2 -36.10 -4.10 0.44
N ASP A 3 -35.71 -3.88 1.70
CA ASP A 3 -34.61 -3.01 2.05
C ASP A 3 -33.28 -3.68 1.72
N ASN A 4 -32.62 -3.06 0.74
CA ASN A 4 -31.32 -3.41 0.23
C ASN A 4 -30.25 -2.73 1.10
N GLN A 5 -29.78 -3.40 2.15
CA GLN A 5 -28.57 -2.97 2.87
C GLN A 5 -27.35 -3.64 2.25
N ILE A 6 -26.85 -3.00 1.19
CA ILE A 6 -25.57 -3.28 0.55
C ILE A 6 -24.46 -2.53 1.30
N SER A 7 -23.38 -3.26 1.62
CA SER A 7 -22.00 -2.78 1.83
C SER A 7 -21.67 -2.00 3.11
N GLN A 8 -21.36 -2.71 4.21
CA GLN A 8 -20.56 -2.14 5.32
C GLN A 8 -19.25 -2.89 5.63
N ASP A 9 -18.93 -3.99 4.96
CA ASP A 9 -17.76 -4.81 5.33
C ASP A 9 -16.38 -4.21 5.02
N ALA A 10 -16.32 -3.10 4.28
CA ALA A 10 -15.06 -2.47 3.88
C ALA A 10 -14.53 -1.41 4.87
N LYS A 11 -15.34 -0.97 5.85
CA LYS A 11 -15.01 0.21 6.68
C LYS A 11 -14.29 -0.11 7.99
N ASP A 12 -14.32 -1.36 8.45
CA ASP A 12 -13.77 -1.76 9.76
C ASP A 12 -12.38 -2.40 9.70
N LYS A 13 -11.78 -2.50 8.50
CA LYS A 13 -10.43 -3.07 8.41
C LYS A 13 -9.39 -2.07 8.90
N LYS A 14 -8.77 -2.39 10.04
CA LYS A 14 -7.67 -1.60 10.60
C LYS A 14 -6.49 -1.57 9.64
N VAL A 15 -6.03 -0.37 9.29
CA VAL A 15 -4.77 -0.19 8.54
C VAL A 15 -3.63 -0.49 9.52
N VAL A 16 -2.82 -1.49 9.19
CA VAL A 16 -1.66 -1.88 10.01
C VAL A 16 -0.39 -1.26 9.47
N ILE A 17 -0.28 -1.15 8.14
CA ILE A 17 0.88 -0.55 7.46
C ILE A 17 0.37 0.43 6.41
N GLU A 18 0.94 1.62 6.40
CA GLU A 18 0.63 2.67 5.42
C GLU A 18 1.93 3.27 4.88
N LEU A 19 2.12 3.20 3.56
CA LEU A 19 3.19 3.87 2.84
C LEU A 19 2.58 5.01 2.03
N GLN A 20 3.19 6.18 2.12
CA GLN A 20 2.78 7.36 1.36
C GLN A 20 3.98 7.95 0.63
N ASN A 21 3.89 7.98 -0.70
CA ASN A 21 4.88 8.56 -1.62
C ASN A 21 6.33 8.19 -1.29
N VAL A 22 6.56 6.92 -0.93
CA VAL A 22 7.89 6.46 -0.52
C VAL A 22 8.78 6.42 -1.76
N LYS A 23 9.85 7.23 -1.71
CA LYS A 23 10.89 7.33 -2.73
C LYS A 23 12.21 6.90 -2.12
N ARG A 24 13.00 6.17 -2.91
CA ARG A 24 14.33 5.76 -2.49
C ARG A 24 15.27 5.82 -3.66
N ASP A 25 16.30 6.63 -3.49
CA ASP A 25 17.38 6.81 -4.43
C ASP A 25 18.66 6.25 -3.80
N PHE A 26 19.46 5.56 -4.59
CA PHE A 26 20.77 5.05 -4.21
C PHE A 26 21.82 5.70 -5.09
N LEU A 27 22.86 6.25 -4.46
CA LEU A 27 24.03 6.74 -5.18
C LEU A 27 24.94 5.53 -5.46
N VAL A 28 25.14 5.21 -6.73
CA VAL A 28 25.98 4.09 -7.18
C VAL A 28 27.09 4.67 -8.05
N GLY A 29 28.28 4.83 -7.45
CA GLY A 29 29.38 5.54 -8.09
C GLY A 29 29.00 7.01 -8.33
N ASP A 30 29.03 7.43 -9.60
CA ASP A 30 28.64 8.77 -10.02
C ASP A 30 27.18 8.86 -10.51
N GLU A 31 26.42 7.74 -10.50
CA GLU A 31 25.03 7.69 -10.96
C GLU A 31 24.03 7.59 -9.80
N THR A 32 22.84 8.17 -9.99
CA THR A 32 21.73 8.04 -9.04
C THR A 32 20.70 7.03 -9.57
N VAL A 33 20.52 5.93 -8.83
CA VAL A 33 19.56 4.87 -9.15
C VAL A 33 18.29 5.04 -8.33
N HIS A 34 17.16 5.24 -9.01
CA HIS A 34 15.84 5.35 -8.39
C HIS A 34 15.24 3.96 -8.14
N ALA A 35 15.40 3.43 -6.92
CA ALA A 35 14.87 2.11 -6.55
C ALA A 35 13.37 2.12 -6.31
N LEU A 36 12.80 3.21 -5.78
CA LEU A 36 11.36 3.36 -5.58
C LEU A 36 10.87 4.67 -6.17
N ARG A 37 9.94 4.59 -7.14
CA ARG A 37 9.37 5.74 -7.85
C ARG A 37 8.10 6.28 -7.20
N GLY A 38 8.09 6.46 -5.87
CA GLY A 38 6.94 7.02 -5.16
C GLY A 38 5.80 6.01 -4.99
N VAL A 39 6.06 4.95 -4.22
CA VAL A 39 5.05 3.93 -3.92
C VAL A 39 4.15 4.37 -2.77
N SER A 40 2.84 4.22 -2.94
CA SER A 40 1.84 4.49 -1.90
C SER A 40 0.84 3.33 -1.85
N PHE A 41 0.72 2.68 -0.69
CA PHE A 41 -0.24 1.60 -0.49
C PHE A 41 -0.53 1.39 1.00
N LYS A 42 -1.60 0.65 1.28
CA LYS A 42 -2.04 0.30 2.63
C LYS A 42 -2.15 -1.21 2.73
N ILE A 43 -1.73 -1.76 3.86
CA ILE A 43 -1.96 -3.15 4.23
C ILE A 43 -2.90 -3.14 5.43
N TYR A 44 -3.99 -3.86 5.28
CA TYR A 44 -5.02 -4.00 6.30
C TYR A 44 -4.80 -5.25 7.14
N GLU A 45 -5.38 -5.26 8.33
CA GLU A 45 -5.30 -6.38 9.26
C GLU A 45 -5.84 -7.67 8.61
N GLY A 46 -5.07 -8.76 8.73
CA GLY A 46 -5.40 -10.06 8.15
C GLY A 46 -5.05 -10.21 6.66
N GLU A 47 -4.51 -9.19 6.01
CA GLU A 47 -4.03 -9.32 4.62
C GLU A 47 -2.65 -9.98 4.56
N PHE A 48 -2.55 -11.04 3.76
CA PHE A 48 -1.27 -11.65 3.41
C PHE A 48 -0.77 -11.04 2.09
N VAL A 49 0.25 -10.19 2.17
CA VAL A 49 0.81 -9.48 1.03
C VAL A 49 2.21 -10.01 0.74
N THR A 50 2.44 -10.40 -0.50
CA THR A 50 3.77 -10.78 -0.99
C THR A 50 4.32 -9.64 -1.84
N ILE A 51 5.58 -9.28 -1.61
CA ILE A 51 6.31 -8.38 -2.49
C ILE A 51 7.06 -9.26 -3.49
N MET A 52 6.67 -9.16 -4.76
CA MET A 52 7.33 -9.83 -5.88
C MET A 52 8.08 -8.78 -6.69
N GLY A 53 9.37 -9.03 -6.96
CA GLY A 53 10.26 -8.11 -7.64
C GLY A 53 11.66 -8.67 -7.72
#